data_AF-A0A382AL24-F1
#
_entry.id   AF-A0A382AL24-F1
#
_cell.length_a   1.000
_cell.length_b   1.000
_cell.length_c   1.000
_cell.angle_alpha   90.00
_cell.angle_beta   90.00
_cell.angle_gamma   90.00
#
_symmetry.space_group_name_H-M   'P 1'
#
loop_
_entity.id
_entity.type
_entity.pdbx_description
1 polymer ?
#
loop_
_entity_poly.entity_id
_entity_poly.type
_entity_poly.pdbx_seq_one_letter_code
_entity_poly.pdbx_strand_id
1 'polypeptide(L)'
;MKNILSLMLLSNFIWAQELPSMKAFEEILQTPDVVKYFDGMFTHLGIVLEETGEKFTIHHNGERMDFKKGIDETVADFIVPLKGQNIKNMVSHAKDGTISPTESWKILAVLFTPLTKVTLKSPVLSVNWRRKIAGVEDLTHVYLLSPDGEEASKHTLIYVKEQWLVLSGLYGNPRRTYRMNPEQALLYQKKIFAAMQKDSLLGWFKFSSWYKKWRKTCSETHKV
;
A
#
# COMPACT_ATOMS: atom_id res chain seq x y z
N MET A 1 64.11 27.58 -8.82
CA MET A 1 63.80 26.23 -9.36
C MET A 1 62.47 25.77 -8.80
N LYS A 2 61.51 25.57 -9.72
CA LYS A 2 60.23 24.86 -9.67
C LYS A 2 59.50 24.64 -8.33
N ASN A 3 58.36 25.33 -8.23
CA ASN A 3 57.15 24.97 -7.50
C ASN A 3 56.84 23.47 -7.62
N ILE A 4 56.60 22.80 -6.49
CA ILE A 4 55.88 21.52 -6.47
C ILE A 4 54.49 21.80 -5.92
N LEU A 5 53.56 21.87 -6.86
CA LEU A 5 52.13 21.69 -6.66
C LEU A 5 51.93 20.26 -6.14
N SER A 6 51.35 20.08 -4.95
CA SER A 6 50.74 18.81 -4.58
C SER A 6 49.26 19.04 -4.36
N LEU A 7 48.50 18.65 -5.38
CA LEU A 7 47.06 18.53 -5.38
C LEU A 7 46.76 17.10 -4.89
N MET A 8 46.09 16.93 -3.76
CA MET A 8 45.22 15.77 -3.58
C MET A 8 44.06 16.08 -2.63
N LEU A 9 42.90 16.22 -3.27
CA LEU A 9 41.56 16.02 -2.74
C LEU A 9 41.49 14.79 -1.80
N LEU A 10 40.70 14.91 -0.73
CA LEU A 10 39.63 13.98 -0.31
C LEU A 10 39.40 14.06 1.20
N SER A 11 38.46 14.90 1.62
CA SER A 11 37.72 14.65 2.87
C SER A 11 36.31 15.22 2.81
N ASN A 12 35.59 14.94 1.71
CA ASN A 12 34.13 14.99 1.68
C ASN A 12 33.61 13.55 1.71
N PHE A 13 33.80 12.88 2.84
CA PHE A 13 33.03 11.69 3.18
C PHE A 13 32.72 11.76 4.68
N ILE A 14 31.94 12.78 5.06
CA ILE A 14 31.02 12.57 6.17
C ILE A 14 29.99 11.60 5.60
N TRP A 15 30.18 10.32 5.89
CA TRP A 15 29.14 9.33 5.78
C TRP A 15 27.99 9.82 6.66
N ALA A 16 27.00 10.47 6.05
CA ALA A 16 25.66 10.39 6.60
C ALA A 16 25.32 8.89 6.54
N GLN A 17 25.58 8.16 7.62
CA GLN A 17 24.95 6.87 7.81
C GLN A 17 23.46 7.17 7.81
N GLU A 18 22.82 7.00 6.65
CA GLU A 18 21.37 6.97 6.59
C GLU A 18 20.93 5.95 7.64
N LEU A 19 20.10 6.39 8.59
CA LEU A 19 19.50 5.50 9.58
C LEU A 19 18.91 4.31 8.80
N PRO A 20 19.17 3.05 9.20
CA PRO A 20 18.52 1.90 8.57
C PRO A 20 17.01 2.16 8.51
N SER A 21 16.39 1.90 7.37
CA SER A 21 15.04 2.36 7.12
C SER A 21 14.02 1.78 8.09
N MET A 22 14.29 0.57 8.58
CA MET A 22 13.54 -0.03 9.68
C MET A 22 13.52 0.86 10.92
N LYS A 23 14.67 1.43 11.33
CA LYS A 23 14.73 2.33 12.49
C LYS A 23 13.96 3.63 12.24
N ALA A 24 14.04 4.18 11.03
CA ALA A 24 13.30 5.38 10.68
C ALA A 24 11.78 5.15 10.75
N PHE A 25 11.30 3.98 10.34
CA PHE A 25 9.90 3.59 10.56
C PHE A 25 9.59 3.36 12.03
N GLU A 26 10.45 2.66 12.76
CA GLU A 26 10.27 2.35 14.17
C GLU A 26 10.15 3.60 15.03
N GLU A 27 10.84 4.69 14.71
CA GLU A 27 10.75 5.94 15.47
C GLU A 27 9.44 6.70 15.22
N ILE A 28 8.77 6.46 14.09
CA ILE A 28 7.72 7.34 13.56
C ILE A 28 6.35 6.69 13.61
N LEU A 29 6.31 5.38 13.38
CA LEU A 29 5.08 4.62 13.34
C LEU A 29 4.53 4.29 14.75
N GLN A 30 5.05 4.90 15.81
CA GLN A 30 4.67 4.56 17.20
C GLN A 30 3.67 5.52 17.82
N THR A 31 3.29 6.61 17.15
CA THR A 31 2.28 7.50 17.74
C THR A 31 0.91 6.81 17.74
N PRO A 32 0.07 7.04 18.76
CA PRO A 32 -1.24 6.38 18.84
C PRO A 32 -2.11 6.54 17.60
N ASP A 33 -2.08 7.72 16.97
CA ASP A 33 -2.86 8.00 15.76
C ASP A 33 -2.33 7.21 14.55
N VAL A 34 -1.02 7.07 14.42
CA VAL A 34 -0.40 6.30 13.33
C VAL A 34 -0.65 4.80 13.53
N VAL A 35 -0.52 4.30 14.76
CA VAL A 35 -0.89 2.90 15.08
C VAL A 35 -2.35 2.65 14.73
N LYS A 36 -3.26 3.53 15.17
CA LYS A 36 -4.69 3.41 14.87
C LYS A 36 -5.01 3.54 13.38
N TYR A 37 -4.23 4.33 12.64
CA TYR A 37 -4.39 4.47 11.19
C TYR A 37 -4.23 3.11 10.49
N PHE A 38 -3.15 2.40 10.79
CA PHE A 38 -2.83 1.10 10.20
C PHE A 38 -3.63 -0.08 10.76
N ASP A 39 -4.33 0.11 11.89
CA ASP A 39 -5.14 -0.94 12.51
C ASP A 39 -6.15 -1.54 11.51
N GLY A 40 -6.14 -2.87 11.40
CA GLY A 40 -6.98 -3.63 10.47
C GLY A 40 -6.59 -3.54 9.00
N MET A 41 -5.45 -2.92 8.63
CA MET A 41 -4.93 -3.00 7.25
C MET A 41 -4.08 -4.25 7.01
N PHE A 42 -3.37 -4.70 8.04
CA PHE A 42 -2.52 -5.88 8.10
C PHE A 42 -2.26 -6.25 9.57
N THR A 43 -1.79 -7.47 9.82
CA THR A 43 -1.21 -7.91 11.09
C THR A 43 0.31 -8.03 10.95
N HIS A 44 0.81 -8.63 9.86
CA HIS A 44 2.23 -8.74 9.53
C HIS A 44 2.51 -8.17 8.13
N LEU A 45 3.22 -7.05 8.05
CA LEU A 45 3.65 -6.43 6.80
C LEU A 45 5.15 -6.61 6.61
N GLY A 46 5.55 -7.42 5.63
CA GLY A 46 6.92 -7.48 5.15
C GLY A 46 7.23 -6.31 4.21
N ILE A 47 8.37 -5.66 4.41
CA ILE A 47 8.86 -4.58 3.55
C ILE A 47 10.20 -4.99 2.95
N VAL A 48 10.33 -4.82 1.64
CA VAL A 48 11.59 -4.97 0.90
C VAL A 48 11.94 -3.63 0.29
N LEU A 49 13.12 -3.09 0.59
CA LEU A 49 13.61 -1.89 -0.07
C LEU A 49 14.29 -2.20 -1.39
N GLU A 50 13.79 -1.58 -2.45
CA GLU A 50 14.24 -1.82 -3.82
C GLU A 50 15.71 -1.44 -4.01
N GLU A 51 16.16 -0.33 -3.41
CA GLU A 51 17.51 0.20 -3.62
C GLU A 51 18.58 -0.53 -2.81
N THR A 52 18.26 -0.90 -1.57
CA THR A 52 19.25 -1.45 -0.61
C THR A 52 19.11 -2.95 -0.41
N GLY A 53 17.98 -3.54 -0.81
CA GLY A 53 17.62 -4.91 -0.47
C GLY A 53 17.34 -5.12 1.02
N GLU A 54 17.24 -4.05 1.82
CA GLU A 54 16.87 -4.12 3.24
C GLU A 54 15.49 -4.78 3.37
N LYS A 55 15.38 -5.71 4.33
CA LYS A 55 14.15 -6.46 4.60
C LYS A 55 13.82 -6.39 6.09
N PHE A 56 12.58 -6.08 6.40
CA PHE A 56 12.05 -6.12 7.76
C PHE A 56 10.55 -6.38 7.75
N THR A 57 10.01 -6.78 8.89
CA THR A 57 8.61 -7.05 9.13
C THR A 57 8.08 -6.09 10.17
N ILE A 58 6.88 -5.57 9.94
CA ILE A 58 6.09 -4.80 10.89
C ILE A 58 4.96 -5.70 11.40
N HIS A 59 4.90 -5.92 12.70
CA HIS A 59 3.80 -6.62 13.37
C HIS A 59 2.91 -5.62 14.09
N HIS A 60 1.66 -5.51 13.67
CA HIS A 60 0.65 -4.66 14.31
C HIS A 60 -0.19 -5.50 15.27
N ASN A 61 -0.15 -5.17 16.57
CA ASN A 61 -0.83 -5.94 17.61
C ASN A 61 -2.11 -5.26 18.17
N GLY A 62 -2.56 -4.18 17.54
CA GLY A 62 -3.68 -3.34 17.98
C GLY A 62 -3.27 -2.13 18.81
N GLU A 63 -2.18 -2.22 19.57
CA GLU A 63 -1.72 -1.17 20.51
C GLU A 63 -0.42 -0.50 20.05
N ARG A 64 0.44 -1.22 19.34
CA ARG A 64 1.72 -0.74 18.82
C ARG A 64 2.13 -1.50 17.55
N MET A 65 3.21 -1.05 16.93
CA MET A 65 3.86 -1.75 15.83
C MET A 65 5.26 -2.22 16.24
N ASP A 66 5.49 -3.53 16.20
CA ASP A 66 6.78 -4.15 16.50
C ASP A 66 7.57 -4.38 15.21
N PHE A 67 8.87 -4.03 15.20
CA PHE A 67 9.74 -4.13 14.03
C PHE A 67 10.74 -5.27 14.19
N LYS A 68 10.85 -6.12 13.16
CA LYS A 68 11.78 -7.27 13.15
C LYS A 68 12.58 -7.29 11.87
N LYS A 69 13.91 -7.46 11.98
CA LYS A 69 14.78 -7.66 10.81
C LYS A 69 14.42 -8.94 10.06
N GLY A 70 14.42 -8.87 8.72
CA GLY A 70 14.05 -9.96 7.83
C GLY A 70 12.54 -10.05 7.60
N ILE A 71 12.14 -10.96 6.71
CA ILE A 71 10.74 -11.27 6.42
C ILE A 71 10.51 -12.74 6.73
N ASP A 72 9.47 -13.02 7.51
CA ASP A 72 8.93 -14.36 7.66
C ASP A 72 7.79 -14.54 6.66
N GLU A 73 8.10 -15.19 5.54
CA GLU A 73 7.15 -15.38 4.44
C GLU A 73 5.99 -16.31 4.82
N THR A 74 6.10 -17.04 5.94
CA THR A 74 5.04 -17.97 6.38
C THR A 74 3.91 -17.27 7.13
N VAL A 75 4.17 -16.08 7.68
CA VAL A 75 3.20 -15.31 8.49
C VAL A 75 2.88 -13.93 7.90
N ALA A 76 3.69 -13.43 6.96
CA ALA A 76 3.46 -12.13 6.34
C ALA A 76 2.12 -12.11 5.58
N ASP A 77 1.22 -11.19 5.94
CA ASP A 77 -0.02 -10.96 5.20
C ASP A 77 0.27 -10.39 3.83
N PHE A 78 1.23 -9.46 3.78
CA PHE A 78 1.69 -8.81 2.58
C PHE A 78 3.20 -8.64 2.60
N ILE A 79 3.84 -8.79 1.44
CA ILE A 79 5.24 -8.39 1.23
C ILE A 79 5.24 -7.28 0.18
N VAL A 80 5.56 -6.07 0.63
CA VAL A 80 5.45 -4.84 -0.16
C VAL A 80 6.84 -4.32 -0.52
N PRO A 81 7.18 -4.20 -1.81
CA PRO A 81 8.37 -3.50 -2.23
C PRO A 81 8.17 -1.98 -2.08
N LEU A 82 9.14 -1.30 -1.46
CA LEU A 82 9.15 0.16 -1.27
C LEU A 82 10.50 0.76 -1.71
N LYS A 83 10.48 2.05 -2.02
CA LYS A 83 11.67 2.87 -2.28
C LYS A 83 12.07 3.66 -1.04
N GLY A 84 13.35 3.98 -0.88
CA GLY A 84 13.84 4.85 0.20
C GLY A 84 13.13 6.21 0.26
N GLN A 85 12.76 6.77 -0.90
CA GLN A 85 11.98 8.01 -0.96
C GLN A 85 10.59 7.87 -0.34
N ASN A 86 9.95 6.69 -0.44
CA ASN A 86 8.65 6.45 0.19
C ASN A 86 8.74 6.60 1.71
N ILE A 87 9.84 6.11 2.29
CA ILE A 87 10.11 6.18 3.72
C ILE A 87 10.38 7.62 4.13
N LYS A 88 11.24 8.34 3.40
CA LYS A 88 11.51 9.76 3.65
C LYS A 88 10.23 10.60 3.64
N ASN A 89 9.32 10.32 2.70
CA ASN A 89 8.02 10.98 2.64
C ASN A 89 7.20 10.65 3.90
N MET A 90 7.02 9.37 4.23
CA MET A 90 6.28 8.98 5.45
C MET A 90 6.88 9.58 6.73
N VAL A 91 8.21 9.59 6.84
CA VAL A 91 8.95 10.20 7.95
C VAL A 91 8.61 11.68 8.10
N SER A 92 8.55 12.41 6.99
CA SER A 92 8.24 13.84 7.01
C SER A 92 6.77 14.15 7.39
N HIS A 93 5.87 13.18 7.27
CA HIS A 93 4.42 13.30 7.40
C HIS A 93 3.84 12.76 8.71
N ALA A 94 4.68 12.26 9.60
CA ALA A 94 4.24 11.78 10.91
C ALA A 94 5.02 12.46 12.06
N LYS A 95 5.68 13.59 11.77
CA LYS A 95 6.46 14.37 12.75
C LYS A 95 5.59 15.06 13.79
N ASP A 96 4.38 15.48 13.43
CA ASP A 96 3.45 16.12 14.38
C ASP A 96 2.61 15.11 15.17
N GLY A 97 2.77 13.81 14.87
CA GLY A 97 2.14 12.70 15.53
C GLY A 97 0.68 12.45 15.15
N THR A 98 0.10 13.25 14.25
CA THR A 98 -1.26 13.09 13.72
C THR A 98 -1.21 12.67 12.25
N ILE A 99 -2.34 12.20 11.70
CA ILE A 99 -2.47 11.91 10.26
C ILE A 99 -3.57 12.78 9.67
N SER A 100 -3.18 13.86 9.01
CA SER A 100 -4.08 14.70 8.22
C SER A 100 -4.57 13.97 6.95
N PRO A 101 -5.64 14.46 6.30
CA PRO A 101 -6.09 13.91 5.02
C PRO A 101 -5.00 13.90 3.93
N THR A 102 -4.15 14.94 3.91
CA THR A 102 -3.03 15.05 2.98
C THR A 102 -1.95 14.01 3.28
N GLU A 103 -1.67 13.73 4.54
CA GLU A 103 -0.67 12.73 4.93
C GLU A 103 -1.19 11.32 4.68
N SER A 104 -2.45 11.05 4.99
CA SER A 104 -3.15 9.81 4.62
C SER A 104 -3.05 9.54 3.12
N TRP A 105 -3.29 10.57 2.31
CA TRP A 105 -3.16 10.48 0.87
C TRP A 105 -1.73 10.13 0.42
N LYS A 106 -0.70 10.76 0.98
CA LYS A 106 0.71 10.47 0.64
C LYS A 106 1.12 9.06 1.05
N ILE A 107 0.68 8.60 2.22
CA ILE A 107 0.90 7.21 2.68
C ILE A 107 0.24 6.23 1.71
N LEU A 108 -1.03 6.45 1.35
CA LEU A 108 -1.73 5.57 0.43
C LEU A 108 -1.14 5.66 -0.99
N ALA A 109 -0.72 6.82 -1.50
CA ALA A 109 -0.12 6.91 -2.83
C ALA A 109 1.10 5.99 -2.99
N VAL A 110 1.81 5.72 -1.90
CA VAL A 110 2.89 4.74 -1.85
C VAL A 110 2.36 3.31 -1.78
N LEU A 111 1.47 3.03 -0.82
CA LEU A 111 1.09 1.66 -0.46
C LEU A 111 -0.03 1.08 -1.34
N PHE A 112 -0.82 1.93 -1.98
CA PHE A 112 -2.09 1.57 -2.59
C PHE A 112 -1.96 0.56 -3.73
N THR A 113 -1.08 0.84 -4.70
CA THR A 113 -0.85 -0.10 -5.81
C THR A 113 -0.16 -1.38 -5.35
N PRO A 114 0.93 -1.34 -4.55
CA PRO A 114 1.55 -2.56 -4.03
C PRO A 114 0.61 -3.42 -3.19
N LEU A 115 -0.11 -2.84 -2.22
CA LEU A 115 -1.08 -3.58 -1.39
C LEU A 115 -2.19 -4.19 -2.24
N THR A 116 -2.71 -3.45 -3.23
CA THR A 116 -3.71 -3.98 -4.17
C THR A 116 -3.16 -5.18 -4.94
N LYS A 117 -1.92 -5.09 -5.44
CA LYS A 117 -1.25 -6.18 -6.16
C LYS A 117 -1.09 -7.43 -5.30
N VAL A 118 -0.68 -7.29 -4.04
CA VAL A 118 -0.51 -8.45 -3.15
C VAL A 118 -1.86 -9.00 -2.72
N THR A 119 -2.82 -8.14 -2.37
CA THR A 119 -4.20 -8.54 -2.01
C THR A 119 -4.82 -9.40 -3.11
N LEU A 120 -4.77 -8.94 -4.36
CA LEU A 120 -5.39 -9.63 -5.49
C LEU A 120 -4.68 -10.94 -5.92
N LYS A 121 -3.49 -11.23 -5.37
CA LYS A 121 -2.85 -12.55 -5.51
C LYS A 121 -3.48 -13.61 -4.61
N SER A 122 -4.30 -13.22 -3.63
CA SER A 122 -4.97 -14.18 -2.75
C SER A 122 -5.86 -15.14 -3.58
N PRO A 123 -5.70 -16.47 -3.44
CA PRO A 123 -6.46 -17.45 -4.22
C PRO A 123 -7.97 -17.28 -4.11
N VAL A 124 -8.44 -16.82 -2.95
CA VAL A 124 -9.86 -16.62 -2.68
C VAL A 124 -10.50 -15.53 -3.56
N LEU A 125 -9.71 -14.56 -4.00
CA LEU A 125 -10.13 -13.45 -4.88
C LEU A 125 -9.99 -13.79 -6.36
N SER A 126 -9.27 -14.87 -6.68
CA SER A 126 -9.07 -15.34 -8.04
C SER A 126 -10.22 -16.22 -8.54
N VAL A 127 -11.07 -16.70 -7.63
CA VAL A 127 -12.24 -17.55 -7.92
C VAL A 127 -13.30 -16.81 -8.75
N ASN A 128 -13.45 -17.20 -10.02
CA ASN A 128 -14.27 -16.48 -11.00
C ASN A 128 -15.75 -16.32 -10.58
N TRP A 129 -16.37 -17.40 -10.09
CA TRP A 129 -17.79 -17.36 -9.75
C TRP A 129 -18.07 -16.41 -8.57
N ARG A 130 -17.18 -16.36 -7.57
CA ARG A 130 -17.30 -15.43 -6.43
C ARG A 130 -17.19 -13.98 -6.91
N ARG A 131 -16.24 -13.72 -7.80
CA ARG A 131 -16.06 -12.41 -8.44
C ARG A 131 -17.30 -11.97 -9.21
N LYS A 132 -17.90 -12.85 -10.01
CA LYS A 132 -19.15 -12.56 -10.74
C LYS A 132 -20.32 -12.30 -9.79
N ILE A 133 -20.44 -13.06 -8.69
CA ILE A 133 -21.46 -12.79 -7.65
C ILE A 133 -21.25 -11.42 -7.01
N ALA A 134 -20.00 -11.04 -6.72
CA ALA A 134 -19.66 -9.71 -6.20
C ALA A 134 -19.87 -8.58 -7.24
N GLY A 135 -20.13 -8.94 -8.50
CA GLY A 135 -20.34 -8.00 -9.61
C GLY A 135 -19.06 -7.33 -10.09
N VAL A 136 -17.90 -7.85 -9.71
CA VAL A 136 -16.59 -7.26 -10.05
C VAL A 136 -16.31 -7.50 -11.53
N GLU A 137 -16.00 -6.43 -12.26
CA GLU A 137 -15.77 -6.44 -13.69
C GLU A 137 -14.40 -7.02 -14.08
N ASP A 138 -14.24 -7.41 -15.36
CA ASP A 138 -13.00 -8.03 -15.85
C ASP A 138 -11.87 -7.01 -16.08
N LEU A 139 -12.21 -5.76 -16.38
CA LEU A 139 -11.26 -4.66 -16.55
C LEU A 139 -11.81 -3.44 -15.82
N THR A 140 -11.04 -2.94 -14.86
CA THR A 140 -11.38 -1.72 -14.10
C THR A 140 -10.21 -0.77 -14.01
N HIS A 141 -10.50 0.52 -14.08
CA HIS A 141 -9.54 1.56 -13.76
C HIS A 141 -9.75 2.02 -12.33
N VAL A 142 -8.66 2.36 -11.65
CA VAL A 142 -8.68 2.81 -10.26
C VAL A 142 -7.81 4.04 -10.11
N TYR A 143 -8.37 5.07 -9.48
CA TYR A 143 -7.71 6.32 -9.15
C TYR A 143 -7.75 6.52 -7.64
N LEU A 144 -6.61 6.88 -7.06
CA LEU A 144 -6.52 7.50 -5.74
C LEU A 144 -6.47 9.02 -5.90
N LEU A 145 -7.50 9.68 -5.40
CA LEU A 145 -7.64 11.13 -5.40
C LEU A 145 -7.02 11.72 -4.13
N SER A 146 -6.39 12.87 -4.26
CA SER A 146 -5.99 13.73 -3.14
C SER A 146 -7.20 14.48 -2.56
N PRO A 147 -7.07 15.09 -1.37
CA PRO A 147 -8.14 15.89 -0.78
C PRO A 147 -8.59 17.08 -1.65
N ASP A 148 -7.70 17.63 -2.47
CA ASP A 148 -7.95 18.70 -3.45
C ASP A 148 -8.39 18.19 -4.83
N GLY A 149 -8.51 16.87 -5.01
CA GLY A 149 -9.05 16.24 -6.23
C GLY A 149 -8.02 15.92 -7.31
N GLU A 150 -6.73 16.15 -7.06
CA GLU A 150 -5.63 15.70 -7.92
C GLU A 150 -5.46 14.18 -7.90
N GLU A 151 -4.84 13.63 -8.96
CA GLU A 151 -4.61 12.19 -9.10
C GLU A 151 -3.20 11.81 -8.64
N ALA A 152 -3.10 10.85 -7.73
CA ALA A 152 -1.82 10.45 -7.12
C ALA A 152 -1.27 9.14 -7.63
N SER A 153 -2.19 8.21 -7.83
CA SER A 153 -1.89 6.84 -8.18
C SER A 153 -3.06 6.33 -8.98
N LYS A 154 -2.72 5.73 -10.11
CA LYS A 154 -3.69 5.12 -11.01
C LYS A 154 -3.19 3.76 -11.45
N HIS A 155 -4.09 2.80 -11.46
CA HIS A 155 -3.76 1.46 -11.92
C HIS A 155 -4.95 0.81 -12.62
N THR A 156 -4.63 -0.16 -13.47
CA THR A 156 -5.59 -1.01 -14.16
C THR A 156 -5.59 -2.37 -13.50
N LEU A 157 -6.80 -2.85 -13.16
CA LEU A 157 -7.02 -4.22 -12.73
C LEU A 157 -7.59 -5.01 -13.91
N ILE A 158 -6.95 -6.13 -14.24
CA ILE A 158 -7.37 -7.02 -15.32
C ILE A 158 -7.52 -8.42 -14.75
N TYR A 159 -8.71 -8.99 -14.88
CA TYR A 159 -8.97 -10.37 -14.57
C TYR A 159 -8.87 -11.22 -15.85
N VAL A 160 -7.90 -12.12 -15.90
CA VAL A 160 -7.66 -12.98 -17.06
C VAL A 160 -7.16 -14.35 -16.60
N LYS A 161 -7.69 -15.43 -17.17
CA LYS A 161 -7.32 -16.82 -16.85
C LYS A 161 -7.24 -17.10 -15.34
N GLU A 162 -8.28 -16.69 -14.61
CA GLU A 162 -8.39 -16.88 -13.15
C GLU A 162 -7.29 -16.19 -12.35
N GLN A 163 -6.73 -15.11 -12.88
CA GLN A 163 -5.70 -14.33 -12.20
C GLN A 163 -5.97 -12.84 -12.34
N TRP A 164 -5.52 -12.09 -11.34
CA TRP A 164 -5.53 -10.64 -11.38
C TRP A 164 -4.16 -10.11 -11.80
N LEU A 165 -4.17 -9.27 -12.82
CA LEU A 165 -3.03 -8.44 -13.20
C LEU A 165 -3.30 -7.01 -12.71
N VAL A 166 -2.30 -6.44 -12.04
CA VAL A 166 -2.32 -5.04 -11.58
C VAL A 166 -1.22 -4.30 -12.31
N LEU A 167 -1.61 -3.35 -13.16
CA LEU A 167 -0.71 -2.54 -13.99
C LEU A 167 -0.75 -1.10 -13.50
N SER A 168 0.42 -0.51 -13.19
CA SER A 168 0.51 0.92 -12.91
C SER A 168 0.18 1.70 -14.19
N GLY A 169 -0.77 2.64 -14.13
CA GLY A 169 -1.31 3.32 -15.31
C GLY A 169 -2.70 2.83 -15.73
N LEU A 170 -3.25 3.47 -16.76
CA LEU A 170 -4.59 3.20 -17.29
C LEU A 170 -4.48 2.56 -18.68
N TYR A 171 -5.02 1.36 -18.83
CA TYR A 171 -4.93 0.58 -20.05
C TYR A 171 -6.29 0.01 -20.45
N GLY A 172 -6.61 0.07 -21.74
CA GLY A 172 -7.86 -0.45 -22.30
C GLY A 172 -9.11 0.32 -21.88
N ASN A 173 -10.28 -0.23 -22.23
CA ASN A 173 -11.59 0.35 -21.93
C ASN A 173 -12.22 -0.35 -20.71
N PRO A 174 -12.31 0.32 -19.55
CA PRO A 174 -12.83 -0.29 -18.35
C PRO A 174 -14.35 -0.38 -18.38
N ARG A 175 -14.90 -1.45 -17.82
CA ARG A 175 -16.34 -1.53 -17.52
C ARG A 175 -16.71 -0.74 -16.26
N ARG A 176 -15.73 -0.43 -15.42
CA ARG A 176 -15.89 0.40 -14.23
C ARG A 176 -14.64 1.20 -13.92
N THR A 177 -14.85 2.46 -13.54
CA THR A 177 -13.78 3.33 -13.06
C THR A 177 -14.03 3.70 -11.60
N TYR A 178 -13.08 3.39 -10.73
CA TYR A 178 -13.06 3.81 -9.33
C TYR A 178 -12.31 5.13 -9.20
N ARG A 179 -12.90 6.10 -8.50
CA ARG A 179 -12.26 7.35 -8.08
C ARG A 179 -12.41 7.45 -6.57
N MET A 180 -11.39 7.00 -5.84
CA MET A 180 -11.44 6.87 -4.38
C MET A 180 -10.64 7.99 -3.72
N ASN A 181 -11.23 8.60 -2.69
CA ASN A 181 -10.44 9.39 -1.74
C ASN A 181 -9.69 8.47 -0.75
N PRO A 182 -8.80 9.02 0.10
CA PRO A 182 -8.03 8.23 1.06
C PRO A 182 -8.88 7.40 2.02
N GLU A 183 -9.98 7.97 2.53
CA GLU A 183 -10.88 7.28 3.47
C GLU A 183 -11.56 6.07 2.83
N GLN A 184 -12.02 6.20 1.59
CA GLN A 184 -12.67 5.12 0.84
C GLN A 184 -11.69 4.00 0.52
N ALA A 185 -10.46 4.32 0.12
CA ALA A 185 -9.40 3.35 -0.13
C ALA A 185 -9.00 2.61 1.15
N LEU A 186 -8.82 3.35 2.26
CA LEU A 186 -8.51 2.78 3.57
C LEU A 186 -9.63 1.85 4.05
N LEU A 187 -10.89 2.28 3.95
CA LEU A 187 -12.04 1.47 4.34
C LEU A 187 -12.12 0.16 3.54
N TYR A 188 -11.87 0.23 2.23
CA TYR A 188 -11.80 -0.96 1.38
C TYR A 188 -10.71 -1.92 1.86
N GLN A 189 -9.48 -1.43 2.08
CA GLN A 189 -8.37 -2.24 2.55
C GLN A 189 -8.71 -2.95 3.86
N LYS A 190 -9.28 -2.23 4.84
CA LYS A 190 -9.67 -2.81 6.13
C LYS A 190 -10.76 -3.87 5.98
N LYS A 191 -11.75 -3.63 5.13
CA LYS A 191 -12.86 -4.57 4.90
C LYS A 191 -12.43 -5.83 4.17
N ILE A 192 -11.56 -5.72 3.16
CA ILE A 192 -11.07 -6.89 2.42
C ILE A 192 -10.10 -7.69 3.28
N PHE A 193 -9.21 -7.04 4.04
CA PHE A 193 -8.30 -7.72 4.95
C PHE A 193 -9.07 -8.50 6.03
N ALA A 194 -10.08 -7.90 6.65
CA ALA A 194 -10.93 -8.60 7.62
C ALA A 194 -11.68 -9.80 7.02
N ALA A 195 -12.03 -9.75 5.73
CA ALA A 195 -12.65 -10.88 5.03
C ALA A 195 -11.64 -12.00 4.74
N MET A 196 -10.41 -11.63 4.36
CA MET A 196 -9.29 -12.55 4.15
C MET A 196 -8.90 -13.26 5.46
N GLN A 197 -8.79 -12.53 6.57
CA GLN A 197 -8.46 -13.11 7.88
C GLN A 197 -9.49 -14.15 8.35
N LYS A 198 -10.78 -13.90 8.09
CA LYS A 198 -11.85 -14.84 8.47
C LYS A 198 -12.01 -16.02 7.53
N ASP A 199 -11.54 -15.86 6.28
CA ASP A 199 -11.73 -16.74 5.13
C ASP A 199 -12.93 -17.71 5.19
N SER A 200 -14.12 -17.17 5.39
CA SER A 200 -15.35 -17.96 5.53
C SER A 200 -16.39 -17.53 4.53
N LEU A 201 -17.24 -18.46 4.08
CA LEU A 201 -18.32 -18.15 3.13
C LEU A 201 -19.20 -16.99 3.61
N LEU A 202 -19.56 -16.99 4.89
CA LEU A 202 -20.34 -15.91 5.50
C LEU A 202 -19.56 -14.58 5.53
N GLY A 203 -18.25 -14.63 5.83
CA GLY A 203 -17.37 -13.46 5.77
C GLY A 203 -17.33 -12.85 4.37
N TRP A 204 -17.13 -13.68 3.34
CA TRP A 204 -17.12 -13.26 1.93
C TRP A 204 -18.47 -12.75 1.44
N PHE A 205 -19.58 -13.34 1.89
CA PHE A 205 -20.91 -12.84 1.58
C PHE A 205 -21.14 -11.45 2.17
N LYS A 206 -20.78 -11.25 3.45
CA LYS A 206 -20.86 -9.95 4.12
C LYS A 206 -20.00 -8.90 3.40
N PHE A 207 -18.76 -9.26 3.04
CA PHE A 207 -17.87 -8.39 2.27
C PHE A 207 -18.48 -8.04 0.91
N SER A 208 -18.98 -9.03 0.16
CA SER A 208 -19.56 -8.81 -1.18
C SER A 208 -20.79 -7.90 -1.12
N SER A 209 -21.65 -8.08 -0.12
CA SER A 209 -22.83 -7.22 0.10
C SER A 209 -22.43 -5.77 0.40
N TRP A 210 -21.44 -5.59 1.29
CA TRP A 210 -20.88 -4.27 1.60
C TRP A 210 -20.23 -3.64 0.36
N TYR A 211 -19.37 -4.37 -0.34
CA TYR A 211 -18.64 -3.92 -1.53
C TYR A 211 -19.58 -3.43 -2.64
N LYS A 212 -20.68 -4.13 -2.89
CA LYS A 212 -21.69 -3.70 -3.88
C LYS A 212 -22.34 -2.35 -3.56
N LYS A 213 -22.47 -2.01 -2.27
CA LYS A 213 -22.99 -0.70 -1.84
C LYS A 213 -21.88 0.34 -1.89
N TRP A 214 -20.73 0.04 -1.30
CA TRP A 214 -19.57 0.91 -1.25
C TRP A 214 -19.10 1.34 -2.64
N ARG A 215 -18.98 0.42 -3.60
CA ARG A 215 -18.50 0.78 -4.95
C ARG A 215 -19.36 1.84 -5.63
N LYS A 216 -20.65 1.95 -5.29
CA LYS A 216 -21.54 2.97 -5.87
C LYS A 216 -21.20 4.39 -5.40
N THR A 217 -20.50 4.53 -4.27
CA THR A 217 -20.11 5.84 -3.72
C THR A 217 -18.79 6.37 -4.29
N CYS A 218 -18.04 5.53 -5.00
CA CYS A 218 -16.69 5.85 -5.46
C CYS A 218 -16.39 5.32 -6.87
N SER A 219 -17.40 4.90 -7.65
CA SER A 219 -17.17 4.40 -9.00
C SER A 219 -18.34 4.61 -9.95
N GLU A 220 -17.99 4.66 -11.23
CA GLU A 220 -18.90 4.76 -12.36
C GLU A 220 -18.85 3.49 -13.20
N THR A 221 -20.01 3.08 -13.73
CA THR A 221 -20.10 1.91 -14.61
C THR A 221 -20.24 2.38 -16.04
N HIS A 222 -19.46 1.78 -16.94
CA HIS A 222 -19.42 2.15 -18.34
C HIS A 222 -20.10 1.09 -19.19
N LYS A 223 -20.77 1.53 -20.26
CA LYS A 223 -21.21 0.63 -21.33
C LYS A 223 -20.00 0.41 -22.24
N VAL A 224 -19.54 -0.82 -22.32
CA VAL A 224 -18.42 -1.27 -23.17
C VAL A 224 -18.92 -2.39 -24.05
#